data_AF-A0A7C8HHD2-F1
#
_entry.id   AF-A0A7C8HHD2-F1
#
_cell.length_a   1.000
_cell.length_b   1.000
_cell.length_c   1.000
_cell.angle_alpha   90.00
_cell.angle_beta   90.00
_cell.angle_gamma   90.00
#
_symmetry.space_group_name_H-M   'P 1'
#
loop_
_entity.id
_entity.type
_entity.pdbx_description
1 polymer ?
#
loop_
_entity_poly.entity_id
_entity_poly.type
_entity_poly.pdbx_seq_one_letter_code
_entity_poly.pdbx_strand_id
1 'polypeptide(L)'
;MSEFKRILHNEKGLTLVEILITMSLFSVLALSIWDIMNHTVKSSERIYAKIELVENARIALDFMIDEIRRAQKIKIDYPSSNTILGLEIDGIEGINISSGAGDVEFSLNGNKLKFNDIELVDHIQSVSFEPSSLDQDQNGQLDPELDVNKDGLMDKNLKITIKTIPLKDIPSYEISGEVSIRYKEIASY
;
A
#
# COMPACT_ATOMS: atom_id res chain seq x y z
N MET A 1 14.93 38.39 -54.68
CA MET A 1 15.54 38.66 -53.35
C MET A 1 15.31 40.09 -52.84
N SER A 2 14.38 40.87 -53.43
CA SER A 2 14.10 42.27 -53.04
C SER A 2 12.77 42.48 -52.29
N GLU A 3 11.85 41.51 -52.32
CA GLU A 3 10.55 41.66 -51.65
C GLU A 3 10.63 41.55 -50.11
N PHE A 4 11.60 40.81 -49.58
CA PHE A 4 11.81 40.71 -48.13
C PHE A 4 12.22 42.04 -47.50
N LYS A 5 12.81 42.95 -48.29
CA LYS A 5 13.32 44.24 -47.80
C LYS A 5 12.21 45.30 -47.66
N ARG A 6 11.06 45.13 -48.32
CA ARG A 6 9.97 46.11 -48.32
C ARG A 6 9.00 45.97 -47.14
N ILE A 7 9.01 44.83 -46.46
CA ILE A 7 8.17 44.58 -45.28
C ILE A 7 8.74 45.28 -44.02
N LEU A 8 10.04 45.58 -44.01
CA LEU A 8 10.75 46.16 -42.86
C LEU A 8 10.66 47.69 -42.69
N HIS A 9 10.05 48.45 -43.63
CA HIS A 9 10.07 49.93 -43.62
C HIS A 9 8.69 50.59 -43.61
N ASN A 10 7.67 49.91 -43.06
CA ASN A 10 6.35 50.50 -42.85
C ASN A 10 6.16 50.82 -41.36
N GLU A 11 6.84 51.86 -40.88
CA GLU A 11 6.77 52.32 -39.48
C GLU A 11 5.42 53.02 -39.20
N LYS A 12 4.34 52.24 -39.11
CA LYS A 12 3.13 52.69 -38.45
C LYS A 12 3.31 52.40 -36.95
N GLY A 13 3.57 53.46 -36.17
CA GLY A 13 3.60 53.35 -34.71
C GLY A 13 2.31 52.73 -34.18
N LEU A 14 2.42 51.87 -33.18
CA LEU A 14 1.27 51.24 -32.51
C LEU A 14 0.34 52.32 -31.97
N THR A 15 -0.94 52.20 -32.29
CA THR A 15 -1.95 53.10 -31.73
C THR A 15 -2.17 52.77 -30.25
N LEU A 16 -2.53 53.77 -29.44
CA LEU A 16 -2.86 53.57 -28.02
C LEU A 16 -3.97 52.51 -27.84
N VAL A 17 -4.91 52.46 -28.78
CA VAL A 17 -6.01 51.50 -28.80
C VAL A 17 -5.51 50.07 -29.04
N GLU A 18 -4.56 49.86 -29.96
CA GLU A 18 -3.94 48.54 -30.17
C GLU A 18 -3.19 48.04 -28.93
N ILE A 19 -2.50 48.94 -28.22
CA ILE A 19 -1.81 48.57 -26.97
C ILE A 19 -2.83 48.12 -25.91
N LEU A 20 -3.96 48.84 -25.77
CA LEU A 20 -5.01 48.46 -24.83
C LEU A 20 -5.66 47.11 -25.16
N ILE A 21 -5.96 46.88 -26.45
CA ILE A 21 -6.53 45.61 -26.91
C ILE A 21 -5.56 44.46 -26.69
N THR A 22 -4.29 44.64 -27.05
CA THR A 22 -3.26 43.59 -26.88
C THR A 22 -2.99 43.30 -25.40
N MET A 23 -2.95 44.30 -24.53
CA MET A 23 -2.82 44.08 -23.08
C MET A 23 -4.03 43.36 -22.48
N SER A 24 -5.24 43.69 -22.93
CA SER A 24 -6.46 43.01 -22.48
C SER A 24 -6.45 41.53 -22.88
N LEU A 25 -6.14 41.24 -24.15
CA LEU A 25 -6.01 39.87 -24.64
C LEU A 25 -4.90 39.10 -23.91
N PHE A 26 -3.76 39.74 -23.69
CA PHE A 26 -2.66 39.13 -22.94
C PHE A 26 -3.07 38.80 -21.50
N SER A 27 -3.80 39.69 -20.83
CA SER A 27 -4.29 39.46 -19.47
C SER A 27 -5.22 38.24 -19.40
N VAL A 28 -6.17 38.13 -20.32
CA VAL A 28 -7.08 36.97 -20.39
C VAL A 28 -6.32 35.67 -20.64
N LEU A 29 -5.34 35.70 -21.55
CA LEU A 29 -4.49 34.54 -21.83
C LEU A 29 -3.64 34.15 -20.62
N ALA A 30 -3.03 35.13 -19.94
CA ALA A 30 -2.22 34.89 -18.76
C ALA A 30 -3.03 34.25 -17.62
N LEU A 31 -4.25 34.72 -17.39
CA LEU A 31 -5.17 34.12 -16.41
C LEU A 31 -5.55 32.68 -16.79
N SER A 32 -5.83 32.43 -18.07
CA SER A 32 -6.16 31.09 -18.54
C SER A 32 -5.02 30.10 -18.34
N ILE A 33 -3.78 30.52 -18.63
CA ILE A 33 -2.57 29.71 -18.43
C ILE A 33 -2.35 29.46 -16.92
N TRP A 34 -2.56 30.49 -16.10
CA TRP A 34 -2.43 30.39 -14.65
C TRP A 34 -3.40 29.35 -14.06
N ASP A 35 -4.66 29.36 -14.49
CA ASP A 35 -5.65 28.38 -14.05
C ASP A 35 -5.28 26.95 -14.44
N ILE A 36 -4.85 26.75 -15.70
CA ILE A 36 -4.36 25.43 -16.17
C ILE A 36 -3.18 24.96 -15.32
N MET A 37 -2.24 25.86 -15.02
CA MET A 37 -1.08 25.54 -14.20
C MET A 37 -1.50 25.15 -12.78
N ASN A 38 -2.42 25.88 -12.15
CA ASN A 38 -2.94 25.56 -10.83
C ASN A 38 -3.66 24.20 -10.79
N HIS A 39 -4.44 23.89 -11.82
CA HIS A 39 -5.09 22.58 -11.95
C HIS A 39 -4.06 21.47 -12.11
N THR A 40 -3.01 21.70 -12.89
CA THR A 40 -1.94 20.74 -13.13
C THR A 40 -1.17 20.44 -11.84
N VAL A 41 -0.79 21.47 -11.08
CA VAL A 41 -0.07 21.31 -9.80
C VAL A 41 -0.91 20.50 -8.80
N LYS A 42 -2.18 20.89 -8.59
CA LYS A 42 -3.09 20.16 -7.68
C LYS A 42 -3.34 18.72 -8.13
N SER A 43 -3.43 18.49 -9.44
CA SER A 43 -3.57 17.14 -9.98
C SER A 43 -2.31 16.31 -9.74
N SER A 44 -1.12 16.91 -9.89
CA SER A 44 0.15 16.22 -9.68
C SER A 44 0.31 15.81 -8.22
N GLU A 45 0.01 16.69 -7.27
CA GLU A 45 0.04 16.37 -5.83
C GLU A 45 -0.85 15.17 -5.49
N ARG A 46 -2.06 15.12 -6.06
CA ARG A 46 -2.98 13.97 -5.87
C ARG A 46 -2.43 12.68 -6.46
N ILE A 47 -1.78 12.75 -7.63
CA ILE A 47 -1.16 11.59 -8.26
C ILE A 47 0.01 11.08 -7.40
N TYR A 48 0.86 11.98 -6.90
CA TYR A 48 1.97 11.60 -6.03
C TYR A 48 1.50 10.95 -4.75
N ALA A 49 0.54 11.54 -4.04
CA ALA A 49 -0.02 10.94 -2.83
C ALA A 49 -0.67 9.58 -3.08
N LYS A 50 -1.31 9.38 -4.26
CA LYS A 50 -1.84 8.09 -4.66
C LYS A 50 -0.73 7.05 -4.89
N ILE A 51 0.35 7.44 -5.56
CA ILE A 51 1.49 6.56 -5.82
C ILE A 51 2.12 6.15 -4.51
N GLU A 52 2.42 7.10 -3.64
CA GLU A 52 3.04 6.88 -2.32
C GLU A 52 2.22 5.89 -1.48
N LEU A 53 0.90 6.07 -1.41
CA LEU A 53 0.03 5.20 -0.62
C LEU A 53 0.02 3.75 -1.17
N VAL A 54 -0.02 3.58 -2.49
CA VAL A 54 0.04 2.23 -3.12
C VAL A 54 1.43 1.60 -2.96
N GLU A 55 2.48 2.41 -3.08
CA GLU A 55 3.87 1.98 -2.94
C GLU A 55 4.17 1.55 -1.50
N ASN A 56 3.73 2.31 -0.50
CA ASN A 56 3.85 1.95 0.91
C ASN A 56 3.16 0.62 1.20
N ALA A 57 1.92 0.43 0.72
CA ALA A 57 1.22 -0.84 0.91
C ALA A 57 1.92 -2.01 0.20
N ARG A 58 2.50 -1.80 -0.98
CA ARG A 58 3.28 -2.82 -1.69
C ARG A 58 4.58 -3.15 -0.97
N ILE A 59 5.35 -2.16 -0.55
CA ILE A 59 6.60 -2.35 0.21
C ILE A 59 6.31 -3.15 1.47
N ALA A 60 5.24 -2.78 2.20
CA ALA A 60 4.81 -3.52 3.38
C ALA A 60 4.46 -4.97 3.06
N LEU A 61 3.67 -5.20 2.01
CA LEU A 61 3.26 -6.55 1.62
C LEU A 61 4.47 -7.41 1.22
N ASP A 62 5.35 -6.88 0.36
CA ASP A 62 6.54 -7.61 -0.10
C ASP A 62 7.47 -7.92 1.07
N PHE A 63 7.69 -6.95 1.97
CA PHE A 63 8.48 -7.14 3.18
C PHE A 63 7.84 -8.19 4.10
N MET A 64 6.53 -8.14 4.30
CA MET A 64 5.81 -9.14 5.09
C MET A 64 5.95 -10.54 4.50
N ILE A 65 5.77 -10.70 3.18
CA ILE A 65 5.92 -12.00 2.50
C ILE A 65 7.33 -12.54 2.67
N ASP A 66 8.36 -11.70 2.47
CA ASP A 66 9.75 -12.12 2.55
C ASP A 66 10.16 -12.49 3.97
N GLU A 67 9.75 -11.71 4.97
CA GLU A 67 10.00 -12.03 6.38
C GLU A 67 9.21 -13.26 6.81
N ILE A 68 7.97 -13.44 6.34
CA ILE A 68 7.19 -14.64 6.62
C ILE A 68 7.87 -15.89 6.07
N ARG A 69 8.48 -15.82 4.88
CA ARG A 69 9.23 -16.96 4.32
C ARG A 69 10.50 -17.29 5.09
N ARG A 70 11.08 -16.32 5.81
CA ARG A 70 12.38 -16.48 6.51
C ARG A 70 12.21 -16.79 7.99
N ALA A 71 11.11 -16.36 8.59
CA ALA A 71 10.87 -16.49 10.01
C ALA A 71 10.58 -17.94 10.39
N GLN A 72 11.12 -18.38 11.54
CA GLN A 72 10.75 -19.67 12.13
C GLN A 72 9.57 -19.52 13.08
N LYS A 73 9.36 -18.31 13.62
CA LYS A 73 8.23 -17.95 14.48
C LYS A 73 7.69 -16.59 14.08
N ILE A 74 6.40 -16.55 13.80
CA ILE A 74 5.69 -15.31 13.48
C ILE A 74 4.74 -15.00 14.62
N LYS A 75 4.55 -13.72 14.88
CA LYS A 75 3.53 -13.17 15.76
C LYS A 75 2.86 -12.04 15.00
N ILE A 76 1.55 -12.09 14.92
CA ILE A 76 0.76 -11.01 14.35
C ILE A 76 -0.08 -10.50 15.50
N ASP A 77 -0.01 -9.20 15.77
CA ASP A 77 -0.85 -8.56 16.75
C ASP A 77 -2.00 -7.88 16.01
N TYR A 78 -3.20 -8.44 16.12
CA TYR A 78 -4.39 -7.80 15.60
C TYR A 78 -4.95 -6.85 16.66
N PRO A 79 -5.17 -5.56 16.35
CA PRO A 79 -5.72 -4.63 17.33
C PRO A 79 -7.13 -4.99 17.82
N SER A 80 -7.83 -5.93 17.17
CA SER A 80 -9.20 -6.36 17.52
C SER A 80 -9.31 -7.79 18.05
N SER A 81 -8.26 -8.59 17.98
CA SER A 81 -8.23 -9.96 18.51
C SER A 81 -6.82 -10.27 18.96
N ASN A 82 -6.62 -10.86 20.15
CA ASN A 82 -5.30 -11.26 20.62
C ASN A 82 -4.78 -12.49 19.84
N THR A 83 -4.93 -12.50 18.52
CA THR A 83 -4.65 -13.65 17.67
C THR A 83 -3.19 -13.68 17.27
N ILE A 84 -2.38 -14.49 17.97
CA ILE A 84 -0.98 -14.70 17.65
C ILE A 84 -0.85 -15.81 16.59
N LEU A 85 -0.58 -15.43 15.35
CA LEU A 85 -0.35 -16.42 14.28
C LEU A 85 1.03 -17.09 14.43
N GLY A 86 1.06 -18.32 14.95
CA GLY A 86 2.28 -19.10 15.12
C GLY A 86 2.61 -19.98 13.91
N LEU A 87 3.48 -19.52 13.03
CA LEU A 87 3.86 -20.29 11.84
C LEU A 87 5.07 -21.17 12.12
N GLU A 88 4.88 -22.48 12.25
CA GLU A 88 5.95 -23.48 12.26
C GLU A 88 6.31 -23.83 10.81
N ILE A 89 7.38 -23.23 10.30
CA ILE A 89 7.85 -23.44 8.92
C ILE A 89 8.83 -24.63 8.90
N ASP A 90 8.66 -25.52 7.91
CA ASP A 90 9.54 -26.66 7.62
C ASP A 90 9.60 -27.81 8.65
N GLY A 91 8.51 -28.04 9.40
CA GLY A 91 8.35 -29.27 10.20
C GLY A 91 9.36 -29.42 11.35
N ILE A 92 9.86 -28.30 11.87
CA ILE A 92 10.72 -28.27 13.06
C ILE A 92 9.84 -28.51 14.29
N GLU A 93 9.66 -29.78 14.64
CA GLU A 93 8.84 -30.17 15.79
C GLU A 93 9.25 -29.43 17.07
N GLY A 94 8.26 -28.85 17.77
CA GLY A 94 8.44 -28.35 19.14
C GLY A 94 8.62 -26.83 19.27
N ILE A 95 8.25 -26.05 18.26
CA ILE A 95 8.15 -24.60 18.42
C ILE A 95 6.98 -24.28 19.35
N ASN A 96 7.30 -24.11 20.62
CA ASN A 96 6.32 -23.67 21.61
C ASN A 96 6.08 -22.16 21.43
N ILE A 97 4.95 -21.83 20.81
CA ILE A 97 4.49 -20.46 20.50
C ILE A 97 3.84 -19.78 21.71
N SER A 98 3.64 -20.52 22.81
CA SER A 98 2.85 -20.07 23.96
C SER A 98 3.60 -19.21 24.99
N SER A 99 4.90 -18.93 24.82
CA SER A 99 5.67 -18.22 25.87
C SER A 99 6.89 -17.40 25.43
N GLY A 100 7.05 -17.07 24.15
CA GLY A 100 8.20 -16.30 23.66
C GLY A 100 7.85 -15.23 22.65
N ALA A 101 8.68 -14.18 22.57
CA ALA A 101 8.68 -13.24 21.44
C ALA A 101 8.87 -14.05 20.15
N GLY A 102 8.00 -13.85 19.15
CA GLY A 102 8.25 -14.37 17.81
C GLY A 102 9.54 -13.77 17.24
N ASP A 103 10.14 -14.43 16.24
CA ASP A 103 11.29 -13.84 15.52
C ASP A 103 10.83 -12.61 14.73
N VAL A 104 9.58 -12.65 14.28
CA VAL A 104 8.91 -11.60 13.52
C VAL A 104 7.58 -11.26 14.17
N GLU A 105 7.42 -9.99 14.55
CA GLU A 105 6.19 -9.43 15.08
C GLU A 105 5.67 -8.32 14.16
N PHE A 106 4.49 -8.53 13.58
CA PHE A 106 3.76 -7.48 12.85
C PHE A 106 2.65 -6.93 13.73
N SER A 107 2.66 -5.62 13.97
CA SER A 107 1.61 -4.95 14.74
C SER A 107 1.11 -3.70 14.02
N LEU A 108 -0.20 -3.45 14.10
CA LEU A 108 -0.80 -2.23 13.59
C LEU A 108 -1.09 -1.28 14.77
N ASN A 109 -0.34 -0.18 14.86
CA ASN A 109 -0.57 0.85 15.87
C ASN A 109 -1.21 2.08 15.20
N GLY A 110 -2.54 2.17 15.31
CA GLY A 110 -3.31 3.20 14.63
C GLY A 110 -3.23 3.04 13.12
N ASN A 111 -2.51 3.94 12.44
CA ASN A 111 -2.32 3.94 10.99
C ASN A 111 -0.93 3.47 10.54
N LYS A 112 -0.10 2.96 11.47
CA LYS A 112 1.29 2.58 11.23
C LYS A 112 1.45 1.08 11.39
N LEU A 113 1.96 0.44 10.34
CA LEU A 113 2.39 -0.95 10.42
C LEU A 113 3.82 -1.01 10.95
N LYS A 114 4.02 -1.82 11.98
CA LYS A 114 5.31 -2.03 12.62
C LYS A 114 5.79 -3.46 12.42
N PHE A 115 7.11 -3.60 12.37
CA PHE A 115 7.84 -4.85 12.41
C PHE A 115 8.79 -4.80 13.61
N ASN A 116 8.64 -5.70 14.58
CA ASN A 116 9.47 -5.76 15.79
C ASN A 116 9.63 -4.38 16.47
N ASP A 117 8.51 -3.68 16.68
CA ASP A 117 8.39 -2.30 17.20
C ASP A 117 8.94 -1.17 16.31
N ILE A 118 9.56 -1.48 15.18
CA ILE A 118 10.05 -0.51 14.20
C ILE A 118 8.94 -0.17 13.21
N GLU A 119 8.71 1.11 12.96
CA GLU A 119 7.74 1.57 11.95
C GLU A 119 8.23 1.19 10.54
N LEU A 120 7.42 0.40 9.83
CA LEU A 120 7.70 -0.05 8.47
C LEU A 120 7.07 0.91 7.46
N VAL A 121 5.76 1.14 7.60
CA VAL A 121 4.99 2.05 6.74
C VAL A 121 3.84 2.68 7.50
N ASP A 122 3.32 3.77 6.95
CA ASP A 122 2.14 4.47 7.44
C ASP A 122 0.93 4.33 6.50
N HIS A 123 -0.16 5.01 6.84
CA HIS A 123 -1.43 5.02 6.10
C HIS A 123 -2.05 3.63 5.86
N ILE A 124 -1.80 2.68 6.75
CA ILE A 124 -2.41 1.35 6.73
C ILE A 124 -3.67 1.36 7.60
N GLN A 125 -4.80 0.95 7.03
CA GLN A 125 -6.08 0.81 7.72
C GLN A 125 -6.18 -0.52 8.43
N SER A 126 -5.81 -1.61 7.76
CA SER A 126 -5.91 -2.96 8.30
C SER A 126 -4.99 -3.90 7.54
N VAL A 127 -4.50 -4.92 8.24
CA VAL A 127 -3.86 -6.09 7.65
C VAL A 127 -4.70 -7.31 8.05
N SER A 128 -5.06 -8.14 7.08
CA SER A 128 -5.80 -9.39 7.32
C SER A 128 -5.06 -10.55 6.70
N PHE A 129 -5.20 -11.71 7.33
CA PHE A 129 -4.58 -12.95 6.90
C PHE A 129 -5.66 -14.00 6.70
N GLU A 130 -5.59 -14.69 5.57
CA GLU A 130 -6.50 -15.76 5.17
C GLU A 130 -5.66 -17.02 4.93
N PRO A 131 -6.04 -18.19 5.49
CA PRO A 131 -7.20 -18.42 6.34
C PRO A 131 -7.05 -17.79 7.73
N SER A 132 -8.16 -17.30 8.28
CA SER A 132 -8.22 -16.57 9.55
C SER A 132 -8.45 -17.44 10.78
N SER A 133 -8.82 -18.72 10.59
CA SER A 133 -8.99 -19.71 11.66
C SER A 133 -8.35 -21.03 11.27
N LEU A 134 -7.75 -21.71 12.26
CA LEU A 134 -7.73 -23.17 12.22
C LEU A 134 -9.16 -23.56 12.60
N ASP A 135 -9.98 -23.94 11.64
CA ASP A 135 -11.20 -24.69 11.98
C ASP A 135 -10.74 -26.09 12.42
N GLN A 136 -10.24 -26.18 13.64
CA GLN A 136 -10.04 -27.45 14.33
C GLN A 136 -11.41 -27.97 14.73
N ASP A 137 -11.70 -29.22 14.42
CA ASP A 137 -12.91 -29.88 14.91
C ASP A 137 -12.88 -30.00 16.45
N GLN A 138 -13.97 -30.48 17.06
CA GLN A 138 -14.05 -30.69 18.51
C GLN A 138 -13.01 -31.68 19.06
N ASN A 139 -12.26 -32.35 18.19
CA ASN A 139 -11.21 -33.31 18.53
C ASN A 139 -9.79 -32.72 18.30
N GLY A 140 -9.68 -31.44 17.93
CA GLY A 140 -8.40 -30.79 17.66
C GLY A 140 -7.77 -31.19 16.32
N GLN A 141 -8.52 -31.83 15.41
CA GLN A 141 -8.04 -32.14 14.06
C GLN A 141 -8.33 -30.97 13.13
N LEU A 142 -7.32 -30.58 12.34
CA LEU A 142 -7.49 -29.60 11.27
C LEU A 142 -8.59 -30.06 10.30
N ASP A 143 -9.35 -29.09 9.78
CA ASP A 143 -10.29 -29.32 8.69
C ASP A 143 -9.59 -30.12 7.55
N PRO A 144 -10.14 -31.28 7.14
CA PRO A 144 -9.60 -32.09 6.04
C PRO A 144 -9.46 -31.35 4.70
N GLU A 145 -10.14 -30.21 4.52
CA GLU A 145 -9.95 -29.33 3.35
C GLU A 145 -8.71 -28.43 3.47
N LEU A 146 -8.17 -28.26 4.67
CA LEU A 146 -7.00 -27.45 4.99
C LEU A 146 -5.74 -28.29 5.15
N ASP A 147 -5.88 -29.52 5.63
CA ASP A 147 -4.82 -30.55 5.75
C ASP A 147 -5.19 -31.76 4.88
N VAL A 148 -4.87 -31.69 3.59
CA VAL A 148 -5.27 -32.69 2.59
C VAL A 148 -4.47 -33.98 2.78
N ASN A 149 -3.20 -33.84 3.19
CA ASN A 149 -2.28 -34.95 3.34
C ASN A 149 -2.33 -35.62 4.74
N LYS A 150 -3.02 -35.00 5.71
CA LYS A 150 -3.21 -35.44 7.11
C LYS A 150 -1.92 -35.49 7.92
N ASP A 151 -0.97 -34.59 7.64
CA ASP A 151 0.29 -34.47 8.36
C ASP A 151 0.19 -33.53 9.58
N GLY A 152 -0.97 -32.92 9.81
CA GLY A 152 -1.19 -31.95 10.88
C GLY A 152 -0.68 -30.54 10.56
N LEU A 153 -0.37 -30.26 9.29
CA LEU A 153 -0.02 -28.94 8.77
C LEU A 153 -1.03 -28.48 7.72
N MET A 154 -1.24 -27.17 7.62
CA MET A 154 -2.07 -26.62 6.56
C MET A 154 -1.31 -26.63 5.23
N ASP A 155 -1.96 -27.17 4.19
CA ASP A 155 -1.44 -27.28 2.82
C ASP A 155 -1.79 -26.04 1.95
N LYS A 156 -2.57 -25.09 2.48
CA LYS A 156 -3.00 -23.88 1.74
C LYS A 156 -2.03 -22.71 1.89
N ASN A 157 -1.92 -21.91 0.83
CA ASN A 157 -1.19 -20.64 0.87
C ASN A 157 -1.83 -19.70 1.91
N LEU A 158 -0.99 -18.97 2.63
CA LEU A 158 -1.40 -17.84 3.46
C LEU A 158 -1.54 -16.62 2.55
N LYS A 159 -2.74 -16.06 2.48
CA LYS A 159 -3.02 -14.81 1.78
C LYS A 159 -3.01 -13.65 2.76
N ILE A 160 -2.24 -12.62 2.44
CA ILE A 160 -2.08 -11.41 3.23
C ILE A 160 -2.75 -10.29 2.44
N THR A 161 -3.63 -9.54 3.09
CA THR A 161 -4.34 -8.41 2.49
C THR A 161 -4.07 -7.16 3.30
N ILE A 162 -3.54 -6.12 2.65
CA ILE A 162 -3.30 -4.80 3.24
C ILE A 162 -4.30 -3.83 2.65
N LYS A 163 -5.01 -3.13 3.53
CA LYS A 163 -5.91 -2.04 3.17
C LYS A 163 -5.37 -0.72 3.69
N THR A 164 -5.45 0.31 2.87
CA THR A 164 -4.91 1.65 3.16
C THR A 164 -6.00 2.62 3.58
N ILE A 165 -5.62 3.65 4.35
CA ILE A 165 -6.54 4.70 4.79
C ILE A 165 -6.79 5.67 3.63
N PRO A 166 -8.06 6.01 3.31
CA PRO A 166 -8.35 6.99 2.26
C PRO A 166 -7.77 8.37 2.61
N LEU A 167 -7.16 9.03 1.63
CA LEU A 167 -6.58 10.37 1.75
C LEU A 167 -7.44 11.39 1.01
N LYS A 168 -8.38 12.03 1.73
CA LYS A 168 -9.25 13.10 1.22
C LYS A 168 -10.01 12.72 -0.08
N ASP A 169 -9.44 13.02 -1.25
CA ASP A 169 -10.00 12.74 -2.58
C ASP A 169 -9.44 11.44 -3.21
N ILE A 170 -8.57 10.74 -2.49
CA ILE A 170 -7.91 9.50 -2.90
C ILE A 170 -8.60 8.34 -2.17
N PRO A 171 -9.17 7.36 -2.90
CA PRO A 171 -9.84 6.22 -2.29
C PRO A 171 -8.83 5.33 -1.56
N SER A 172 -9.34 4.47 -0.67
CA SER A 172 -8.54 3.36 -0.12
C SER A 172 -8.19 2.36 -1.22
N TYR A 173 -7.00 1.80 -1.13
CA TYR A 173 -6.53 0.68 -1.95
C TYR A 173 -6.40 -0.57 -1.10
N GLU A 174 -6.68 -1.69 -1.74
CA GLU A 174 -6.52 -3.02 -1.17
C GLU A 174 -5.53 -3.77 -2.06
N ILE A 175 -4.48 -4.31 -1.45
CA ILE A 175 -3.46 -5.10 -2.12
C ILE A 175 -3.34 -6.40 -1.36
N SER A 176 -3.36 -7.51 -2.09
CA SER A 176 -3.20 -8.85 -1.52
C SER A 176 -2.03 -9.58 -2.15
N GLY A 177 -1.37 -10.42 -1.36
CA GLY A 177 -0.32 -11.33 -1.81
C GLY A 177 -0.48 -12.69 -1.15
N GLU A 178 0.10 -13.72 -1.75
CA GLU A 178 0.06 -15.08 -1.23
C GLU A 178 1.46 -15.59 -0.94
N VAL A 179 1.61 -16.28 0.18
CA VAL A 179 2.82 -16.97 0.57
C VAL A 179 2.50 -18.44 0.80
N SER A 180 3.19 -19.30 0.07
CA SER A 180 3.10 -20.75 0.26
C SER A 180 3.96 -21.12 1.44
N ILE A 181 3.33 -21.47 2.55
CA ILE A 181 3.96 -21.93 3.79
C ILE A 181 3.16 -23.11 4.31
N ARG A 182 3.84 -24.07 4.95
CA ARG A 182 3.18 -25.08 5.79
C ARG A 182 3.22 -24.56 7.21
N TYR A 183 2.13 -24.70 7.94
CA TYR A 183 2.08 -24.26 9.34
C TYR A 183 1.05 -25.06 10.13
N LYS A 184 1.33 -25.17 11.43
CA LYS A 184 0.64 -26.07 12.35
C LYS A 184 -0.49 -25.42 13.12
N GLU A 185 -0.31 -24.17 13.57
CA GLU A 185 -1.25 -23.56 14.52
C GLU A 185 -1.35 -22.02 14.45
N ILE A 186 -2.53 -21.50 14.12
CA ILE A 186 -2.94 -20.12 14.46
C ILE A 186 -3.38 -20.10 15.94
N ALA A 187 -2.52 -19.66 16.85
CA ALA A 187 -2.85 -19.54 18.27
C ALA A 187 -3.64 -18.24 18.54
N SER A 188 -4.96 -18.31 18.58
CA SER A 188 -5.78 -17.20 19.10
C SER A 188 -5.74 -17.18 20.63
N TYR A 189 -5.23 -16.10 21.24
CA TYR A 189 -5.43 -15.81 22.67
C TYR A 189 -6.67 -14.95 22.90
#